data_AF-A0A1C5A4P9-F1
#
_entry.id   AF-A0A1C5A4P9-F1
#
_cell.length_a   1.000
_cell.length_b   1.000
_cell.length_c   1.000
_cell.angle_alpha   90.00
_cell.angle_beta   90.00
_cell.angle_gamma   90.00
#
_symmetry.space_group_name_H-M   'P 1'
#
loop_
_entity.id
_entity.type
_entity.pdbx_description
1 polymer ?
#
loop_
_entity_poly.entity_id
_entity_poly.type
_entity_poly.pdbx_seq_one_letter_code
_entity_poly.pdbx_strand_id
1 'polypeptide(L)' 'MKFWWQLSMSYQEVTIGELREHVGADKLRAVETLIKAIGQSPVDIDEWIMWAVEAFPVIHDRGNPEN' A
#
# COMPACT_ATOMS: atom_id res chain seq x y z
N MET A 1 -8.95 21.22 -0.45
CA MET A 1 -8.01 21.23 -1.60
C MET A 1 -6.70 20.50 -1.25
N LYS A 2 -6.74 19.21 -0.87
CA LYS A 2 -5.54 18.41 -0.51
C LYS A 2 -4.97 17.58 -1.68
N PHE A 3 -5.72 17.47 -2.78
CA PHE A 3 -5.41 16.56 -3.90
C PHE A 3 -4.26 17.03 -4.79
N TRP A 4 -4.12 18.34 -5.00
CA TRP A 4 -3.15 18.90 -5.96
C TRP A 4 -1.68 18.72 -5.53
N TRP A 5 -1.40 18.77 -4.23
CA TRP A 5 -0.03 18.59 -3.72
C TRP A 5 0.46 17.14 -3.84
N GLN A 6 -0.45 16.16 -3.70
CA GLN A 6 -0.12 14.74 -3.88
C GLN A 6 0.21 14.37 -5.33
N LEU A 7 -0.31 15.12 -6.31
CA LEU A 7 -0.04 14.93 -7.73
C LEU A 7 1.24 15.65 -8.20
N SER A 8 1.70 16.66 -7.45
CA SER A 8 2.97 17.36 -7.72
C SER A 8 4.19 16.70 -7.08
N MET A 9 4.00 15.67 -6.24
CA MET A 9 5.13 14.90 -5.71
C MET A 9 5.69 13.99 -6.80
N SER A 10 6.98 14.14 -7.07
CA SER A 10 7.76 13.16 -7.80
C SER A 10 7.85 11.89 -6.96
N TYR A 11 6.94 10.94 -7.19
CA TYR A 11 7.09 9.60 -6.65
C TYR A 11 8.35 9.00 -7.27
N GLN A 12 9.36 8.75 -6.44
CA GLN A 12 10.53 7.99 -6.87
C GLN A 12 10.08 6.54 -7.05
N GLU A 13 10.24 6.02 -8.26
CA GLU A 13 10.05 4.60 -8.51
C GLU A 13 11.12 3.81 -7.72
N VAL A 14 10.69 2.75 -7.05
CA VAL A 14 11.55 1.87 -6.28
C VAL A 14 11.46 0.46 -6.83
N THR A 15 12.58 -0.24 -6.81
CA THR A 15 12.65 -1.66 -7.20
C THR A 15 12.09 -2.56 -6.09
N ILE A 16 11.73 -3.80 -6.45
CA ILE A 16 11.36 -4.83 -5.47
C ILE A 16 12.50 -5.12 -4.50
N GLY A 17 13.76 -5.01 -4.97
CA GLY A 17 14.95 -5.18 -4.14
C GLY A 17 15.01 -4.14 -3.02
N GLU A 18 14.84 -2.86 -3.36
CA GLU A 18 14.81 -1.76 -2.39
C GLU A 18 13.61 -1.87 -1.45
N LEU A 19 12.43 -2.27 -1.95
CA LEU A 19 11.28 -2.52 -1.09
C LEU A 19 11.58 -3.58 -0.03
N ARG A 20 12.27 -4.67 -0.39
CA ARG A 20 12.64 -5.74 0.53
C ARG A 20 13.53 -5.28 1.69
N GLU A 21 14.33 -4.24 1.50
CA GLU A 21 15.18 -3.67 2.54
C GLU A 21 14.38 -2.82 3.55
N HIS A 22 13.24 -2.27 3.13
CA HIS A 22 12.49 -1.28 3.92
C HIS A 22 11.13 -1.75 4.42
N VAL A 23 10.58 -2.84 3.88
CA VAL A 23 9.28 -3.38 4.31
C VAL A 23 9.40 -4.77 4.94
N GLY A 24 8.58 -5.04 5.95
CA GLY A 24 8.48 -6.38 6.55
C GLY A 24 7.96 -7.41 5.54
N ALA A 25 8.34 -8.68 5.73
CA ALA A 25 8.05 -9.77 4.80
C ALA A 25 6.57 -9.91 4.42
N ASP A 26 5.65 -9.73 5.38
CA ASP A 26 4.21 -9.81 5.11
C ASP A 26 3.70 -8.68 4.21
N LYS A 27 4.20 -7.45 4.42
CA LYS A 27 3.87 -6.30 3.58
C LYS A 27 4.50 -6.44 2.19
N LEU A 28 5.72 -6.96 2.11
CA LEU A 28 6.36 -7.25 0.83
C LEU A 28 5.55 -8.25 0.01
N ARG A 29 5.14 -9.36 0.64
CA ARG A 29 4.28 -10.37 0.01
C ARG A 29 2.95 -9.80 -0.46
N ALA A 30 2.34 -8.89 0.34
CA ALA A 30 1.11 -8.21 -0.06
C ALA A 30 1.30 -7.36 -1.32
N VAL A 31 2.40 -6.59 -1.40
CA VAL A 31 2.75 -5.78 -2.56
C VAL A 31 3.03 -6.63 -3.80
N GLU A 32 3.81 -7.71 -3.67
CA GLU A 32 4.07 -8.65 -4.77
C GLU A 32 2.77 -9.28 -5.31
N THR A 33 1.85 -9.62 -4.41
CA THR A 33 0.52 -10.16 -4.76
C THR A 33 -0.32 -9.12 -5.51
N LEU A 34 -0.28 -7.85 -5.10
CA LEU A 34 -0.99 -6.77 -5.80
C LEU A 34 -0.44 -6.57 -7.21
N ILE A 35 0.88 -6.51 -7.37
CA ILE A 35 1.53 -6.34 -8.68
C ILE A 35 1.08 -7.45 -9.63
N LYS A 36 0.99 -8.69 -9.12
CA LYS A 36 0.49 -9.81 -9.90
C LYS A 36 -0.98 -9.63 -10.28
N ALA A 37 -1.85 -9.27 -9.33
CA ALA A 37 -3.29 -9.07 -9.56
C ALA A 37 -3.56 -8.00 -10.64
N ILE A 38 -2.82 -6.88 -10.60
CA ILE A 38 -2.92 -5.80 -11.61
C ILE A 38 -2.65 -6.33 -13.02
N GLY A 39 -1.74 -7.29 -13.18
CA GLY A 39 -1.43 -7.91 -14.46
C GLY A 39 -2.43 -8.97 -14.94
N GLN A 40 -3.37 -9.39 -14.08
CA GLN A 40 -4.32 -10.48 -14.37
C GLN A 40 -5.71 -9.94 -14.72
N SER A 41 -6.38 -9.28 -13.76
CA SER A 41 -7.73 -8.75 -13.98
C SER A 41 -8.16 -7.74 -12.89
N PRO A 42 -9.20 -6.93 -13.17
CA PRO A 42 -9.84 -6.10 -12.14
C PRO A 42 -10.42 -6.90 -10.96
N VAL A 43 -10.94 -8.11 -11.20
CA VAL A 43 -11.51 -8.96 -10.14
C VAL A 43 -10.45 -9.42 -9.16
N ASP A 44 -9.25 -9.75 -9.64
CA ASP A 44 -8.13 -10.13 -8.77
C ASP A 44 -7.68 -8.95 -7.89
N ILE A 45 -7.83 -7.71 -8.36
CA ILE A 45 -7.57 -6.51 -7.57
C ILE A 45 -8.62 -6.37 -6.47
N ASP A 46 -9.90 -6.57 -6.78
CA ASP A 46 -10.98 -6.49 -5.79
C ASP A 46 -10.82 -7.56 -4.68
N GLU A 47 -10.48 -8.80 -5.07
CA GLU A 47 -10.16 -9.87 -4.12
C GLU A 47 -8.95 -9.51 -3.24
N TRP A 48 -7.90 -8.94 -3.84
CA TRP A 48 -6.74 -8.48 -3.10
C TRP A 48 -7.09 -7.36 -2.11
N ILE A 49 -7.94 -6.41 -2.49
CA ILE A 49 -8.37 -5.30 -1.61
C ILE A 49 -9.11 -5.86 -0.39
N MET A 50 -10.05 -6.77 -0.59
CA MET A 50 -10.80 -7.39 0.50
C MET A 50 -9.86 -8.07 1.50
N TRP A 51 -8.93 -8.90 0.99
CA TRP A 51 -7.94 -9.57 1.82
C TRP A 51 -7.02 -8.59 2.56
N ALA A 52 -6.53 -7.56 1.87
CA ALA A 52 -5.57 -6.61 2.44
C ALA A 52 -6.17 -5.78 3.59
N VAL A 53 -7.45 -5.40 3.49
CA VAL A 53 -8.16 -4.67 4.55
C VAL A 53 -8.28 -5.53 5.82
N GLU A 54 -8.53 -6.83 5.68
CA GLU A 54 -8.58 -7.76 6.81
C GLU A 54 -7.20 -8.02 7.41
N ALA A 55 -6.18 -8.21 6.56
CA ALA A 55 -4.83 -8.56 6.98
C ALA A 55 -4.05 -7.37 7.60
N PHE A 56 -4.31 -6.15 7.13
CA PHE A 56 -3.63 -4.93 7.54
C PHE A 56 -4.64 -3.87 7.99
N PRO A 57 -5.24 -4.02 9.18
CA PRO A 57 -6.23 -3.07 9.66
C PRO A 57 -5.64 -1.67 9.73
N VAL A 58 -6.40 -0.70 9.22
CA VAL A 58 -6.03 0.71 9.25
C VAL A 58 -5.89 1.15 10.71
N ILE A 59 -4.67 1.49 11.11
CA ILE A 59 -4.44 2.13 12.40
C ILE A 59 -4.95 3.55 12.27
N HIS A 60 -6.10 3.83 12.89
CA HIS A 60 -6.51 5.21 13.14
C HIS A 60 -5.57 5.78 14.20
N ASP A 61 -4.59 6.57 13.76
CA ASP A 61 -3.82 7.42 14.66
C ASP A 61 -4.82 8.33 15.40
N ARG A 62 -5.12 7.98 16.65
CA ARG A 62 -5.87 8.86 17.54
C ARG A 62 -4.90 9.96 17.88
N GLY A 63 -4.92 11.01 17.06
CA GLY A 63 -4.04 12.17 17.19
C GLY A 63 -3.78 12.47 18.66
N ASN A 64 -2.50 12.58 18.99
CA ASN A 64 -1.97 12.79 20.32
C ASN A 64 -2.91 13.68 21.17
N PRO A 65 -3.52 13.17 22.25
CA PRO A 65 -4.36 13.98 23.12
C PRO A 65 -3.45 14.82 24.01
N GLU A 66 -2.81 15.85 23.45
CA GLU A 66 -2.11 16.85 24.25
C GLU A 66 -3.04 18.04 24.52
N ASN A 67 -3.50 18.08 25.77
CA ASN A 67 -4.28 19.09 26.51
C ASN A 67 -5.81 19.06 26.40
#